data_AF-A0A961RVT1-F1
#
_entry.id   AF-A0A961RVT1-F1
#
_cell.length_a   1.000
_cell.length_b   1.000
_cell.length_c   1.000
_cell.angle_alpha   90.00
_cell.angle_beta   90.00
_cell.angle_gamma   90.00
#
_symmetry.space_group_name_H-M   'P 1'
#
loop_
_entity.id
_entity.type
_entity.pdbx_description
1 polymer ?
#
loop_
_entity_poly.entity_id
_entity_poly.type
_entity_poly.pdbx_seq_one_letter_code
_entity_poly.pdbx_strand_id
1 'polypeptide(L)'
;MDIHPSIRHLDCLHDKLVLTDKVVHAYSLGTERVEDVMEMVRIAGGLTHAEFDATPRMYTNINSTSPLKHDWPMLDGMMRLARRGQPTIVTPFTLAGAMSPITLAGTVAQSIAEALCAIALIQAINPGCPCAIGTFSSNVDMKTGAPAFGTPEYMRTTQMTGQLARFYGLPLRASNTCVSNAPDNQATWESSHSLFAAITSGVNMVYHAAGWLEGGLCASYEKFIMDCEQIQQLITYMRPVKWDEGELAVDAIAEVGQGGHFFGIQHTQDRYETAFYSPFLSDWSNFENWRDRGSVLTVERANRTWKKILEEFEAPPMDPAIREELDEFVERRKREGGAPTDF
;
A
#
# COMPACT_ATOMS: atom_id res chain seq x y z
N MET A 1 -15.83 2.04 20.46
CA MET A 1 -14.58 1.27 20.38
C MET A 1 -14.83 -0.08 20.99
N ASP A 2 -14.45 -1.11 20.25
CA ASP A 2 -14.56 -2.54 20.55
C ASP A 2 -13.39 -3.07 21.39
N ILE A 3 -12.17 -2.54 21.17
CA ILE A 3 -10.96 -2.89 21.96
C ILE A 3 -10.35 -1.62 22.57
N HIS A 4 -9.89 -1.72 23.83
CA HIS A 4 -9.32 -0.58 24.55
C HIS A 4 -8.00 -0.10 23.90
N PRO A 5 -7.76 1.23 23.82
CA PRO A 5 -6.55 1.80 23.21
C PRO A 5 -5.21 1.32 23.74
N SER A 6 -5.18 0.81 24.97
CA SER A 6 -3.95 0.32 25.61
C SER A 6 -3.55 -1.05 25.09
N ILE A 7 -4.47 -1.85 24.56
CA ILE A 7 -4.20 -3.25 24.16
C ILE A 7 -4.44 -3.52 22.68
N ARG A 8 -5.16 -2.65 21.95
CA ARG A 8 -5.52 -2.90 20.54
C ARG A 8 -4.34 -3.14 19.59
N HIS A 9 -3.13 -2.67 19.92
CA HIS A 9 -1.94 -2.96 19.11
C HIS A 9 -1.53 -4.43 19.22
N LEU A 10 -1.77 -5.07 20.38
CA LEU A 10 -1.52 -6.48 20.61
C LEU A 10 -2.48 -7.32 19.77
N ASP A 11 -3.79 -7.06 19.86
CA ASP A 11 -4.80 -7.79 19.07
C ASP A 11 -4.58 -7.60 17.56
N CYS A 12 -4.41 -6.35 17.11
CA CYS A 12 -4.22 -6.06 15.70
C CYS A 12 -2.95 -6.72 15.12
N LEU A 13 -1.85 -6.73 15.88
CA LEU A 13 -0.63 -7.36 15.41
C LEU A 13 -0.70 -8.88 15.49
N HIS A 14 -1.34 -9.42 16.52
CA HIS A 14 -1.59 -10.84 16.65
C HIS A 14 -2.32 -11.37 15.41
N ASP A 15 -3.44 -10.73 15.04
CA ASP A 15 -4.19 -11.07 13.83
C ASP A 15 -3.30 -10.99 12.57
N LYS A 16 -2.49 -9.94 12.44
CA LYS A 16 -1.55 -9.80 11.30
C LYS A 16 -0.52 -10.93 11.25
N LEU A 17 -0.09 -11.49 12.38
CA LEU A 17 0.93 -12.53 12.45
C LEU A 17 0.35 -13.94 12.28
N VAL A 18 -0.93 -14.15 12.61
CA VAL A 18 -1.57 -15.47 12.50
C VAL A 18 -2.43 -15.63 11.25
N LEU A 19 -2.93 -14.52 10.67
CA LEU A 19 -3.78 -14.55 9.47
C LEU A 19 -3.00 -14.30 8.17
N THR A 20 -1.71 -13.98 8.23
CA THR A 20 -0.87 -13.87 7.03
C THR A 20 0.59 -14.15 7.33
N ASP A 21 1.31 -14.67 6.33
CA ASP A 21 2.75 -14.89 6.29
C ASP A 21 3.50 -13.71 5.61
N LYS A 22 2.80 -12.60 5.37
CA LYS A 22 3.35 -11.39 4.75
C LYS A 22 4.00 -10.47 5.78
N VAL A 23 4.85 -9.57 5.29
CA VAL A 23 5.58 -8.59 6.12
C VAL A 23 4.62 -7.64 6.83
N VAL A 24 4.81 -7.47 8.14
CA VAL A 24 4.01 -6.59 9.01
C VAL A 24 4.76 -5.30 9.38
N HIS A 25 4.02 -4.35 9.98
CA HIS A 25 4.60 -3.10 10.47
C HIS A 25 4.15 -2.75 11.89
N ALA A 26 5.00 -2.01 12.59
CA ALA A 26 4.66 -1.33 13.84
C ALA A 26 4.00 0.03 13.57
N TYR A 27 3.04 0.39 14.41
CA TYR A 27 2.63 1.77 14.58
C TYR A 27 3.56 2.43 15.60
N SER A 28 4.36 3.41 15.19
CA SER A 28 5.31 4.14 16.05
C SER A 28 4.59 5.13 16.98
N LEU A 29 3.72 4.61 17.84
CA LEU A 29 2.85 5.37 18.74
C LEU A 29 3.25 5.13 20.20
N GLY A 30 4.52 5.32 20.52
CA GLY A 30 5.04 5.16 21.88
C GLY A 30 5.83 3.88 22.10
N THR A 31 6.63 3.91 23.16
CA THR A 31 7.65 2.92 23.48
C THR A 31 7.09 1.50 23.56
N GLU A 32 6.09 1.28 24.40
CA GLU A 32 5.57 -0.05 24.72
C GLU A 32 4.99 -0.72 23.47
N ARG A 33 4.28 0.06 22.64
CA ARG A 33 3.70 -0.47 21.40
C ARG A 33 4.76 -0.98 20.44
N VAL A 34 5.85 -0.24 20.31
CA VAL A 34 6.93 -0.57 19.37
C VAL A 34 7.74 -1.77 19.87
N GLU A 35 8.07 -1.81 21.16
CA GLU A 35 8.77 -2.96 21.77
C GLU A 35 7.91 -4.22 21.74
N ASP A 36 6.61 -4.11 22.09
CA ASP A 36 5.67 -5.23 22.01
C ASP A 36 5.59 -5.77 20.58
N VAL A 37 5.51 -4.90 19.56
CA VAL A 37 5.45 -5.34 18.16
C VAL A 37 6.74 -6.06 17.74
N MET A 38 7.91 -5.49 18.06
CA MET A 38 9.19 -6.13 17.69
C MET A 38 9.33 -7.51 18.34
N GLU A 39 8.88 -7.66 19.58
CA GLU A 39 8.91 -8.93 20.29
C GLU A 39 7.92 -9.95 19.70
N MET A 40 6.70 -9.53 19.38
CA MET A 40 5.72 -10.39 18.72
C MET A 40 6.19 -10.86 17.34
N VAL A 41 6.82 -9.98 16.54
CA VAL A 41 7.41 -10.37 15.24
C VAL A 41 8.58 -11.35 15.44
N ARG A 42 9.41 -11.15 16.46
CA ARG A 42 10.50 -12.08 16.81
C ARG A 42 9.95 -13.46 17.13
N ILE A 43 8.96 -13.53 18.03
CA ILE A 43 8.30 -14.78 18.45
C ILE A 43 7.67 -15.47 17.25
N ALA A 44 6.83 -14.77 16.49
CA ALA A 44 6.15 -15.33 15.31
C ALA A 44 7.11 -15.83 14.23
N GLY A 45 8.30 -15.23 14.13
CA GLY A 45 9.36 -15.71 13.24
C GLY A 45 10.17 -16.90 13.77
N GLY A 46 9.95 -17.33 15.02
CA GLY A 46 10.75 -18.37 15.68
C GLY A 46 12.21 -17.95 15.89
N LEU A 47 12.47 -16.65 16.05
CA LEU A 47 13.82 -16.09 16.01
C LEU A 47 14.37 -15.87 17.41
N THR A 48 15.66 -16.12 17.61
CA THR A 48 16.39 -15.53 18.74
C THR A 48 16.52 -14.00 18.55
N HIS A 49 16.84 -13.27 19.62
CA HIS A 49 17.11 -11.83 19.50
C HIS A 49 18.24 -11.52 18.51
N ALA A 50 19.31 -12.31 18.51
CA ALA A 50 20.43 -12.14 17.58
C ALA A 50 20.00 -12.34 16.12
N GLU A 51 19.15 -13.33 15.83
CA GLU A 51 18.64 -13.58 14.47
C GLU A 51 17.62 -12.53 14.01
N PHE A 52 16.86 -11.96 14.93
CA PHE A 52 15.96 -10.86 14.64
C PHE A 52 16.73 -9.58 14.31
N ASP A 53 17.76 -9.26 15.10
CA ASP A 53 18.56 -8.04 14.91
C ASP A 53 19.53 -8.14 13.71
N ALA A 54 19.84 -9.35 13.23
CA ALA A 54 20.77 -9.57 12.12
C ALA A 54 20.27 -9.06 10.76
N THR A 55 18.96 -9.03 10.53
CA THR A 55 18.36 -8.59 9.26
C THR A 55 16.99 -7.95 9.47
N PRO A 56 16.54 -7.03 8.60
CA PRO A 56 15.16 -6.51 8.61
C PRO A 56 14.10 -7.61 8.65
N ARG A 57 13.17 -7.56 9.61
CA ARG A 57 12.05 -8.51 9.79
C ARG A 57 10.67 -7.85 9.67
N MET A 58 10.62 -6.55 9.94
CA MET A 58 9.42 -5.72 9.94
C MET A 58 9.82 -4.30 9.58
N TYR A 59 8.85 -3.41 9.34
CA TYR A 59 9.14 -1.99 9.12
C TYR A 59 8.22 -1.11 9.97
N THR A 60 8.47 0.20 9.98
CA THR A 60 7.48 1.18 10.41
C THR A 60 7.36 2.30 9.38
N ASN A 61 6.27 3.05 9.49
CA ASN A 61 6.08 4.31 8.80
C ASN A 61 5.90 5.40 9.84
N ILE A 62 6.75 6.42 9.79
CA ILE A 62 6.56 7.63 10.58
C ILE A 62 6.12 8.78 9.70
N ASN A 63 5.42 9.74 10.29
CA ASN A 63 4.98 10.94 9.61
C ASN A 63 5.58 12.18 10.29
N SER A 64 5.92 13.19 9.49
CA SER A 64 6.11 14.53 10.05
C SER A 64 4.75 15.13 10.43
N THR A 65 4.74 15.92 11.49
CA THR A 65 3.67 16.87 11.79
C THR A 65 3.96 18.16 11.01
N SER A 66 3.69 18.16 9.71
CA SER A 66 3.96 19.31 8.85
C SER A 66 3.23 20.59 9.33
N PRO A 67 3.86 21.78 9.24
CA PRO A 67 5.19 22.02 8.66
C PRO A 67 6.35 21.83 9.64
N LEU A 68 7.44 21.20 9.17
CA LEU A 68 8.79 21.20 9.75
C LEU A 68 8.91 20.68 11.18
N LYS A 69 8.06 19.72 11.57
CA LYS A 69 8.10 19.10 12.90
C LYS A 69 7.95 17.59 12.81
N HIS A 70 8.65 16.88 13.68
CA HIS A 70 8.38 15.49 14.01
C HIS A 70 7.96 15.41 15.48
N ASP A 71 6.93 14.65 15.78
CA ASP A 71 6.46 14.44 17.14
C ASP A 71 7.29 13.35 17.84
N TRP A 72 7.37 13.46 19.16
CA TRP A 72 8.22 12.58 19.97
C TRP A 72 7.84 11.09 19.85
N PRO A 73 6.57 10.67 19.90
CA PRO A 73 6.22 9.26 19.79
C PRO A 73 6.71 8.59 18.50
N MET A 74 6.59 9.28 17.36
CA MET A 74 7.08 8.80 16.07
C MET A 74 8.60 8.71 16.04
N LEU A 75 9.30 9.75 16.50
CA LEU A 75 10.75 9.74 16.56
C LEU A 75 11.28 8.64 17.50
N ASP A 76 10.70 8.47 18.69
CA ASP A 76 11.10 7.42 19.63
C ASP A 76 10.95 6.04 19.00
N GLY A 77 9.81 5.75 18.38
CA GLY A 77 9.58 4.50 17.68
C GLY A 77 10.60 4.25 16.57
N MET A 78 10.81 5.24 15.68
CA MET A 78 11.83 5.17 14.63
C MET A 78 13.23 4.93 15.21
N MET A 79 13.63 5.64 16.26
CA MET A 79 14.96 5.51 16.86
C MET A 79 15.17 4.11 17.46
N ARG A 80 14.12 3.50 18.04
CA ARG A 80 14.16 2.12 18.54
C ARG A 80 14.34 1.12 17.41
N LEU A 81 13.57 1.24 16.33
CA LEU A 81 13.73 0.41 15.14
C LEU A 81 15.13 0.55 14.53
N ALA A 82 15.62 1.78 14.40
CA ALA A 82 16.94 2.05 13.82
C ALA A 82 18.06 1.37 14.62
N ARG A 83 18.01 1.41 15.96
CA ARG A 83 18.98 0.70 16.82
C ARG A 83 18.99 -0.82 16.62
N ARG A 84 17.87 -1.39 16.18
CA ARG A 84 17.71 -2.84 15.91
C ARG A 84 17.72 -3.18 14.43
N GLY A 85 18.20 -2.26 13.57
CA GLY A 85 18.34 -2.47 12.13
C GLY A 85 17.02 -2.63 11.37
N GLN A 86 15.88 -2.25 11.95
CA GLN A 86 14.57 -2.38 11.31
C GLN A 86 14.26 -1.15 10.43
N PRO A 87 13.75 -1.32 9.20
CA PRO A 87 13.54 -0.22 8.27
C PRO A 87 12.46 0.77 8.71
N THR A 88 12.70 2.04 8.43
CA THR A 88 11.70 3.11 8.61
C THR A 88 11.43 3.86 7.32
N ILE A 89 10.14 4.01 7.00
CA ILE A 89 9.66 4.89 5.94
C ILE A 89 9.32 6.24 6.57
N VAL A 90 9.99 7.30 6.14
CA VAL A 90 9.73 8.67 6.63
C VAL A 90 8.81 9.36 5.64
N THR A 91 7.54 9.52 6.02
CA THR A 91 6.48 10.01 5.14
C THR A 91 5.94 11.37 5.60
N PRO A 92 6.48 12.48 5.09
CA PRO A 92 5.85 13.78 5.26
C PRO A 92 4.42 13.81 4.74
N PHE A 93 3.52 14.38 5.53
CA PHE A 93 2.12 14.57 5.18
C PHE A 93 1.86 16.06 4.97
N THR A 94 1.78 16.48 3.71
CA THR A 94 1.68 17.91 3.38
C THR A 94 0.46 18.16 2.50
N LEU A 95 -0.41 19.06 2.93
CA LEU A 95 -1.47 19.61 2.09
C LEU A 95 -1.05 21.01 1.63
N ALA A 96 -0.84 21.18 0.33
CA ALA A 96 -0.50 22.44 -0.32
C ALA A 96 -1.60 23.47 -0.06
N GLY A 97 -1.22 24.62 0.50
CA GLY A 97 -2.15 25.66 0.93
C GLY A 97 -2.63 25.56 2.38
N ALA A 98 -2.28 24.49 3.11
CA ALA A 98 -2.60 24.32 4.52
C ALA A 98 -1.36 24.04 5.39
N MET A 99 -0.70 22.90 5.18
CA MET A 99 0.48 22.47 5.95
C MET A 99 1.81 22.65 5.20
N SER A 100 1.74 23.23 3.99
CA SER A 100 2.88 23.58 3.16
C SER A 100 2.50 24.73 2.22
N PRO A 101 3.46 25.39 1.53
CA PRO A 101 3.15 26.41 0.53
C PRO A 101 2.13 25.93 -0.50
N ILE A 102 1.34 26.85 -1.07
CA ILE A 102 0.34 26.50 -2.10
C ILE A 102 0.99 26.06 -3.43
N THR A 103 2.26 26.39 -3.63
CA THR A 103 3.02 26.04 -4.84
C THR A 103 3.59 24.64 -4.75
N LEU A 104 3.40 23.81 -5.77
CA LEU A 104 3.86 22.41 -5.78
C LEU A 104 5.35 22.25 -5.50
N ALA A 105 6.20 23.09 -6.09
CA ALA A 105 7.64 23.05 -5.85
C ALA A 105 7.99 23.36 -4.38
N GLY A 106 7.32 24.33 -3.77
CA GLY A 106 7.48 24.65 -2.34
C GLY A 106 7.01 23.51 -1.44
N THR A 107 5.88 22.88 -1.74
CA THR A 107 5.39 21.69 -1.03
C THR A 107 6.39 20.55 -1.09
N VAL A 108 6.91 20.22 -2.28
CA VAL A 108 7.88 19.13 -2.46
C VAL A 108 9.19 19.46 -1.76
N ALA A 109 9.69 20.70 -1.86
CA ALA A 109 10.92 21.11 -1.17
C ALA A 109 10.79 20.98 0.35
N GLN A 110 9.68 21.42 0.93
CA GLN A 110 9.41 21.27 2.36
C GLN A 110 9.30 19.80 2.76
N SER A 111 8.50 19.01 2.03
CA SER A 111 8.34 17.58 2.26
C SER A 111 9.68 16.85 2.26
N ILE A 112 10.52 17.08 1.25
CA ILE A 112 11.86 16.48 1.19
C ILE A 112 12.74 16.91 2.36
N ALA A 113 12.70 18.17 2.78
CA ALA A 113 13.47 18.63 3.94
C ALA A 113 13.05 17.90 5.23
N GLU A 114 11.73 17.69 5.42
CA GLU A 114 11.18 16.95 6.56
C GLU A 114 11.54 15.46 6.51
N ALA A 115 11.60 14.85 5.33
CA ALA A 115 12.03 13.47 5.18
C ALA A 115 13.53 13.30 5.48
N LEU A 116 14.38 14.13 4.85
CA LEU A 116 15.82 14.01 4.95
C LEU A 116 16.35 14.28 6.37
N CYS A 117 15.70 15.14 7.16
CA CYS A 117 16.16 15.40 8.51
C CYS A 117 16.02 14.17 9.43
N ALA A 118 14.92 13.42 9.33
CA ALA A 118 14.74 12.18 10.09
C ALA A 118 15.59 11.04 9.52
N ILE A 119 15.76 10.97 8.19
CA ILE A 119 16.66 10.00 7.56
C ILE A 119 18.11 10.21 8.00
N ALA A 120 18.58 11.46 8.07
CA ALA A 120 19.92 11.76 8.60
C ALA A 120 20.08 11.29 10.06
N LEU A 121 19.03 11.44 10.88
CA LEU A 121 19.02 10.92 12.26
C LEU A 121 19.06 9.39 12.31
N ILE A 122 18.30 8.69 11.47
CA ILE A 122 18.36 7.22 11.35
C ILE A 122 19.81 6.79 11.05
N GLN A 123 20.44 7.41 10.06
CA GLN A 123 21.82 7.09 9.67
C GLN A 123 22.85 7.46 10.75
N ALA A 124 22.59 8.48 11.57
CA ALA A 124 23.45 8.81 12.71
C ALA A 124 23.34 7.79 13.85
N ILE A 125 22.17 7.17 14.04
CA ILE A 125 21.94 6.15 15.07
C ILE A 125 22.56 4.81 14.67
N ASN A 126 22.34 4.41 13.41
CA ASN A 126 22.83 3.15 12.88
C ASN A 126 23.16 3.32 11.38
N PRO A 127 24.43 3.63 11.04
CA PRO A 127 24.85 3.82 9.66
C PRO A 127 24.53 2.60 8.79
N GLY A 128 23.82 2.81 7.69
CA GLY A 128 23.37 1.75 6.80
C GLY A 128 22.02 1.12 7.19
N CYS A 129 21.38 1.56 8.28
CA CYS A 129 20.02 1.14 8.61
C CYS A 129 19.08 1.46 7.44
N PRO A 130 18.28 0.52 6.94
CA PRO A 130 17.44 0.77 5.78
C PRO A 130 16.39 1.85 6.07
N CYS A 131 16.18 2.74 5.12
CA CYS A 131 15.16 3.78 5.22
C CYS A 131 14.62 4.13 3.84
N ALA A 132 13.41 4.68 3.79
CA ALA A 132 12.77 5.13 2.56
C ALA A 132 12.17 6.52 2.74
N ILE A 133 12.10 7.27 1.63
CA ILE A 133 11.31 8.49 1.56
C ILE A 133 9.87 8.08 1.29
N GLY A 134 8.94 8.61 2.06
CA GLY A 134 7.52 8.56 1.77
C GLY A 134 7.02 9.87 1.20
N THR A 135 5.97 9.82 0.38
CA THR A 135 5.26 11.00 -0.09
C THR A 135 3.78 10.88 0.21
N PHE A 136 3.23 11.90 0.86
CA PHE A 136 1.81 12.17 0.93
C PHE A 136 1.60 13.68 0.76
N SER A 137 1.78 14.16 -0.46
CA SER A 137 1.70 15.57 -0.81
C SER A 137 0.56 15.81 -1.79
N SER A 138 -0.51 16.48 -1.35
CA SER A 138 -1.66 16.84 -2.20
C SER A 138 -2.10 18.28 -1.96
N ASN A 139 -3.15 18.74 -2.63
CA ASN A 139 -3.79 20.04 -2.38
C ASN A 139 -4.99 19.92 -1.43
N VAL A 140 -5.39 21.06 -0.86
CA VAL A 140 -6.75 21.21 -0.31
C VAL A 140 -7.70 21.70 -1.40
N ASP A 141 -8.99 21.44 -1.25
CA ASP A 141 -10.02 22.19 -1.97
C ASP A 141 -10.14 23.59 -1.38
N MET A 142 -9.83 24.63 -2.15
CA MET A 142 -9.82 26.01 -1.67
C MET A 142 -11.21 26.54 -1.29
N LYS A 143 -12.30 25.89 -1.74
CA LYS A 143 -13.67 26.29 -1.39
C LYS A 143 -14.06 25.79 -0.01
N THR A 144 -13.73 24.55 0.33
CA THR A 144 -14.17 23.89 1.56
C THR A 144 -13.08 23.76 2.62
N GLY A 145 -11.80 23.88 2.22
CA GLY A 145 -10.65 23.57 3.06
C GLY A 145 -10.41 22.06 3.25
N ALA A 146 -11.22 21.21 2.65
CA ALA A 146 -11.10 19.76 2.78
C ALA A 146 -9.85 19.24 2.03
N PRO A 147 -9.23 18.14 2.50
CA PRO A 147 -8.21 17.44 1.72
C PRO A 147 -8.77 17.03 0.34
N ALA A 148 -7.95 17.11 -0.71
CA ALA A 148 -8.25 16.55 -2.02
C ALA A 148 -7.23 15.47 -2.36
N PHE A 149 -7.65 14.37 -2.98
CA PHE A 149 -6.79 13.24 -3.37
C PHE A 149 -7.06 12.80 -4.81
N GLY A 150 -6.12 12.06 -5.40
CA GLY A 150 -6.22 11.66 -6.81
C GLY A 150 -6.26 12.84 -7.80
N THR A 151 -5.82 14.01 -7.37
CA THR A 151 -5.79 15.25 -8.16
C THR A 151 -4.55 15.34 -9.04
N PRO A 152 -4.54 16.20 -10.08
CA PRO A 152 -3.33 16.48 -10.85
C PRO A 152 -2.16 16.95 -9.98
N GLU A 153 -2.43 17.72 -8.92
CA GLU A 153 -1.43 18.16 -7.95
C GLU A 153 -0.79 16.97 -7.24
N TYR A 154 -1.60 16.03 -6.73
CA TYR A 154 -1.11 14.77 -6.15
C TYR A 154 -0.22 13.99 -7.12
N MET A 155 -0.64 13.87 -8.38
CA MET A 155 0.12 13.14 -9.39
C MET A 155 1.49 13.77 -9.61
N ARG A 156 1.51 15.10 -9.79
CA ARG A 156 2.76 15.85 -10.07
C ARG A 156 3.70 15.85 -8.88
N THR A 157 3.21 16.09 -7.67
CA THR A 157 4.06 16.07 -6.45
C THR A 157 4.65 14.68 -6.23
N THR A 158 3.88 13.61 -6.43
CA THR A 158 4.38 12.23 -6.33
C THR A 158 5.49 11.96 -7.35
N GLN A 159 5.33 12.40 -8.60
CA GLN A 159 6.34 12.25 -9.66
C GLN A 159 7.61 13.07 -9.39
N MET A 160 7.46 14.31 -8.93
CA MET A 160 8.58 15.15 -8.51
C MET A 160 9.35 14.51 -7.35
N THR A 161 8.64 14.02 -6.33
CA THR A 161 9.25 13.32 -5.20
C THR A 161 9.93 12.03 -5.63
N GLY A 162 9.39 11.29 -6.61
CA GLY A 162 10.05 10.10 -7.17
C GLY A 162 11.37 10.39 -7.87
N GLN A 163 11.46 11.51 -8.61
CA GLN A 163 12.73 11.95 -9.16
C GLN A 163 13.75 12.29 -8.07
N LEU A 164 13.32 12.95 -7.00
CA LEU A 164 14.18 13.31 -5.87
C LEU A 164 14.60 12.08 -5.04
N ALA A 165 13.70 11.12 -4.82
CA ALA A 165 14.04 9.87 -4.13
C ALA A 165 15.15 9.12 -4.86
N ARG A 166 15.07 9.02 -6.19
CA ARG A 166 16.16 8.46 -7.02
C ARG A 166 17.44 9.29 -6.95
N PHE A 167 17.34 10.62 -6.96
CA PHE A 167 18.50 11.50 -6.80
C PHE A 167 19.25 11.23 -5.48
N TYR A 168 18.53 11.00 -4.39
CA TYR A 168 19.12 10.64 -3.09
C TYR A 168 19.47 9.15 -2.95
N GLY A 169 19.20 8.32 -3.95
CA GLY A 169 19.46 6.88 -3.89
C GLY A 169 18.57 6.14 -2.88
N LEU A 170 17.39 6.67 -2.57
CA LEU A 170 16.47 6.13 -1.56
C LEU A 170 15.22 5.51 -2.20
N PRO A 171 14.68 4.41 -1.64
CA PRO A 171 13.38 3.89 -2.04
C PRO A 171 12.27 4.92 -1.79
N LEU A 172 11.25 4.90 -2.64
CA LEU A 172 10.05 5.72 -2.51
C LEU A 172 8.84 4.89 -2.06
N ARG A 173 8.12 5.42 -1.07
CA ARG A 173 6.77 5.00 -0.70
C ARG A 173 5.75 6.07 -1.12
N ALA A 174 4.66 5.68 -1.77
CA ALA A 174 3.50 6.54 -2.04
C ALA A 174 2.21 5.81 -1.65
N SER A 175 1.05 6.38 -1.99
CA SER A 175 -0.24 5.80 -1.60
C SER A 175 -1.22 5.69 -2.77
N ASN A 176 -2.17 4.75 -2.68
CA ASN A 176 -3.42 4.87 -3.42
C ASN A 176 -4.42 5.66 -2.56
N THR A 177 -4.94 6.79 -3.05
CA THR A 177 -5.76 7.71 -2.25
C THR A 177 -6.97 8.22 -3.03
N CYS A 178 -8.11 8.32 -2.35
CA CYS A 178 -9.31 8.98 -2.86
C CYS A 178 -10.06 9.68 -1.71
N VAL A 179 -10.87 10.69 -2.05
CA VAL A 179 -11.75 11.39 -1.11
C VAL A 179 -13.21 10.95 -1.22
N SER A 180 -13.57 10.16 -2.25
CA SER A 180 -14.95 9.69 -2.41
C SER A 180 -15.46 8.97 -1.16
N ASN A 181 -16.71 9.26 -0.81
CA ASN A 181 -17.41 8.66 0.34
C ASN A 181 -18.00 7.27 0.02
N ALA A 182 -17.92 6.83 -1.23
CA ALA A 182 -18.47 5.55 -1.70
C ALA A 182 -17.53 4.91 -2.73
N PRO A 183 -17.58 3.59 -2.94
CA PRO A 183 -16.84 2.90 -4.00
C PRO A 183 -17.50 3.13 -5.38
N ASP A 184 -17.50 4.39 -5.82
CA ASP A 184 -18.17 4.87 -7.02
C ASP A 184 -17.17 5.20 -8.15
N ASN A 185 -17.65 5.92 -9.17
CA ASN A 185 -16.81 6.37 -10.28
C ASN A 185 -15.71 7.34 -9.81
N GLN A 186 -16.00 8.21 -8.85
CA GLN A 186 -15.00 9.13 -8.30
C GLN A 186 -13.89 8.36 -7.59
N ALA A 187 -14.26 7.41 -6.72
CA ALA A 187 -13.29 6.55 -6.05
C ALA A 187 -12.39 5.81 -7.05
N THR A 188 -12.98 5.37 -8.16
CA THR A 188 -12.25 4.66 -9.22
C THR A 188 -11.23 5.56 -9.90
N TRP A 189 -11.62 6.70 -10.48
CA TRP A 189 -10.67 7.54 -11.21
C TRP A 189 -9.59 8.14 -10.31
N GLU A 190 -9.89 8.47 -9.05
CA GLU A 190 -8.92 9.08 -8.12
C GLU A 190 -7.87 8.05 -7.72
N SER A 191 -8.30 6.80 -7.55
CA SER A 191 -7.42 5.68 -7.31
C SER A 191 -6.58 5.36 -8.56
N SER A 192 -7.17 5.38 -9.75
CA SER A 192 -6.44 5.19 -11.00
C SER A 192 -5.35 6.26 -11.18
N HIS A 193 -5.66 7.53 -10.93
CA HIS A 193 -4.68 8.62 -10.97
C HIS A 193 -3.57 8.42 -9.93
N SER A 194 -3.92 8.04 -8.71
CA SER A 194 -2.94 7.81 -7.63
C SER A 194 -1.99 6.67 -7.95
N LEU A 195 -2.52 5.52 -8.40
CA LEU A 195 -1.73 4.36 -8.79
C LEU A 195 -0.87 4.63 -10.03
N PHE A 196 -1.40 5.34 -11.04
CA PHE A 196 -0.64 5.73 -12.22
C PHE A 196 0.52 6.68 -11.86
N ALA A 197 0.26 7.64 -10.97
CA ALA A 197 1.30 8.50 -10.44
C ALA A 197 2.36 7.66 -9.71
N ALA A 198 1.97 6.71 -8.86
CA ALA A 198 2.93 5.86 -8.15
C ALA A 198 3.86 5.10 -9.11
N ILE A 199 3.30 4.47 -10.15
CA ILE A 199 4.08 3.70 -11.13
C ILE A 199 5.03 4.59 -11.92
N THR A 200 4.51 5.68 -12.48
CA THR A 200 5.33 6.62 -13.27
C THR A 200 6.37 7.37 -12.43
N SER A 201 6.21 7.37 -11.11
CA SER A 201 7.17 7.93 -10.17
C SER A 201 8.26 6.95 -9.75
N GLY A 202 8.18 5.67 -10.11
CA GLY A 202 9.12 4.63 -9.67
C GLY A 202 8.98 4.29 -8.18
N VAL A 203 7.75 4.28 -7.66
CA VAL A 203 7.46 3.92 -6.26
C VAL A 203 7.83 2.46 -6.00
N ASN A 204 8.54 2.21 -4.91
CA ASN A 204 8.92 0.87 -4.45
C ASN A 204 7.86 0.23 -3.55
N MET A 205 7.10 1.05 -2.82
CA MET A 205 6.02 0.59 -1.95
C MET A 205 4.78 1.47 -2.11
N VAL A 206 3.70 0.90 -2.63
CA VAL A 206 2.38 1.55 -2.60
C VAL A 206 1.71 1.17 -1.29
N TYR A 207 1.77 2.07 -0.32
CA TYR A 207 1.01 1.92 0.92
C TYR A 207 -0.46 2.23 0.67
N HIS A 208 -1.37 1.71 1.49
CA HIS A 208 -2.81 1.84 1.25
C HIS A 208 -3.24 1.41 -0.16
N ALA A 209 -2.53 0.46 -0.80
CA ALA A 209 -2.76 0.10 -2.20
C ALA A 209 -4.22 -0.24 -2.52
N ALA A 210 -4.95 -0.81 -1.56
CA ALA A 210 -6.35 -1.19 -1.72
C ALA A 210 -7.19 -0.84 -0.48
N GLY A 211 -8.46 -0.45 -0.72
CA GLY A 211 -9.51 -0.33 0.30
C GLY A 211 -9.76 1.08 0.83
N TRP A 212 -8.93 2.05 0.49
CA TRP A 212 -9.04 3.44 0.96
C TRP A 212 -10.30 4.13 0.42
N LEU A 213 -11.10 4.72 1.32
CA LEU A 213 -12.23 5.63 1.03
C LEU A 213 -12.25 6.81 2.02
N GLU A 214 -13.10 7.79 1.74
CA GLU A 214 -13.44 8.89 2.66
C GLU A 214 -12.20 9.64 3.16
N GLY A 215 -11.26 9.89 2.25
CA GLY A 215 -10.03 10.59 2.59
C GLY A 215 -9.15 9.88 3.63
N GLY A 216 -9.32 8.56 3.79
CA GLY A 216 -8.56 7.74 4.74
C GLY A 216 -9.32 7.41 6.02
N LEU A 217 -10.57 7.85 6.14
CA LEU A 217 -11.41 7.56 7.30
C LEU A 217 -12.10 6.20 7.21
N CYS A 218 -12.14 5.60 6.02
CA CYS A 218 -12.85 4.35 5.78
C CYS A 218 -11.97 3.31 5.06
N ALA A 219 -12.02 2.07 5.53
CA ALA A 219 -11.53 0.90 4.83
C ALA A 219 -12.73 0.08 4.33
N SER A 220 -12.99 0.10 3.02
CA SER A 220 -14.12 -0.61 2.40
C SER A 220 -13.66 -1.92 1.76
N TYR A 221 -14.38 -3.00 2.06
CA TYR A 221 -14.14 -4.32 1.45
C TYR A 221 -14.40 -4.31 -0.05
N GLU A 222 -15.49 -3.68 -0.52
CA GLU A 222 -15.78 -3.55 -1.95
C GLU A 222 -14.68 -2.76 -2.66
N LYS A 223 -14.27 -1.63 -2.06
CA LYS A 223 -13.19 -0.81 -2.61
C LYS A 223 -11.87 -1.57 -2.65
N PHE A 224 -11.60 -2.43 -1.66
CA PHE A 224 -10.41 -3.27 -1.64
C PHE A 224 -10.36 -4.19 -2.87
N ILE A 225 -11.46 -4.87 -3.17
CA ILE A 225 -11.54 -5.74 -4.36
C ILE A 225 -11.45 -4.94 -5.66
N MET A 226 -12.09 -3.77 -5.73
CA MET A 226 -12.00 -2.88 -6.90
C MET A 226 -10.58 -2.37 -7.14
N ASP A 227 -9.85 -2.03 -6.08
CA ASP A 227 -8.46 -1.59 -6.19
C ASP A 227 -7.54 -2.74 -6.60
N CYS A 228 -7.75 -3.97 -6.10
CA CYS A 228 -7.01 -5.14 -6.55
C CYS A 228 -7.16 -5.41 -8.05
N GLU A 229 -8.35 -5.17 -8.62
CA GLU A 229 -8.57 -5.28 -10.06
C GLU A 229 -7.71 -4.26 -10.84
N GLN A 230 -7.67 -3.00 -10.39
CA GLN A 230 -6.83 -1.97 -10.99
C GLN A 230 -5.33 -2.30 -10.85
N ILE A 231 -4.91 -2.76 -9.68
CA ILE A 231 -3.52 -3.15 -9.41
C ILE A 231 -3.09 -4.26 -10.38
N GLN A 232 -3.92 -5.29 -10.61
CA GLN A 232 -3.54 -6.35 -11.55
C GLN A 232 -3.47 -5.89 -13.01
N GLN A 233 -4.32 -4.94 -13.41
CA GLN A 233 -4.24 -4.32 -14.74
C GLN A 233 -2.91 -3.58 -14.89
N LEU A 234 -2.51 -2.84 -13.86
CA LEU A 234 -1.25 -2.10 -13.86
C LEU A 234 -0.02 -3.01 -13.80
N ILE A 235 -0.07 -4.11 -13.04
CA ILE A 235 0.97 -5.15 -13.07
C ILE A 235 1.11 -5.71 -14.49
N THR A 236 -0.02 -5.95 -15.18
CA THR A 236 -0.01 -6.44 -16.56
C THR A 236 0.53 -5.39 -17.54
N TYR A 237 0.13 -4.13 -17.38
CA TYR A 237 0.64 -3.00 -18.16
C TYR A 237 2.16 -2.83 -18.06
N MET A 238 2.74 -3.09 -16.89
CA MET A 238 4.18 -2.99 -16.68
C MET A 238 4.97 -4.19 -17.24
N ARG A 239 4.31 -5.25 -17.75
CA ARG A 239 5.02 -6.37 -18.37
C ARG A 239 5.65 -5.91 -19.69
N PRO A 240 6.92 -6.23 -19.95
CA PRO A 240 7.54 -5.93 -21.23
C PRO A 240 6.79 -6.62 -22.38
N VAL A 241 6.63 -5.90 -23.49
CA VAL A 241 6.15 -6.50 -24.75
C VAL A 241 7.32 -7.23 -25.39
N LYS A 242 7.09 -8.47 -25.82
CA LYS A 242 8.07 -9.28 -26.54
C LYS A 242 8.06 -8.88 -28.03
N TRP A 243 9.23 -8.80 -28.65
CA TRP A 243 9.41 -8.30 -30.02
C TRP A 243 10.21 -9.30 -30.88
N ASP A 244 9.75 -10.54 -30.96
CA ASP A 244 10.31 -11.52 -31.90
C ASP A 244 9.39 -11.75 -33.10
N GLU A 245 9.84 -12.60 -34.03
CA GLU A 245 9.12 -12.89 -35.28
C GLU A 245 7.70 -13.44 -35.04
N GLY A 246 7.52 -14.28 -34.01
CA GLY A 246 6.21 -14.84 -33.65
C GLY A 246 5.26 -13.81 -33.05
N GLU A 247 5.80 -12.79 -32.36
CA GLU A 247 5.04 -11.66 -31.81
C GLU A 247 4.71 -10.60 -32.87
N LEU A 248 5.63 -10.34 -33.81
CA LEU A 248 5.37 -9.48 -34.96
C LEU A 248 4.28 -10.06 -35.86
N ALA A 249 4.18 -11.40 -35.89
CA ALA A 249 3.09 -12.14 -36.52
C ALA A 249 2.89 -11.80 -38.01
N VAL A 250 3.98 -11.47 -38.72
CA VAL A 250 3.93 -11.05 -40.14
C VAL A 250 3.31 -12.13 -41.02
N ASP A 251 3.64 -13.40 -40.77
CA ASP A 251 3.06 -14.53 -41.51
C ASP A 251 1.56 -14.68 -41.26
N ALA A 252 1.11 -14.49 -40.01
CA ALA A 252 -0.31 -14.50 -39.67
C ALA A 252 -1.08 -13.36 -40.37
N ILE A 253 -0.47 -12.17 -40.45
CA ILE A 253 -1.03 -11.03 -41.19
C ILE A 253 -1.15 -11.38 -42.69
N ALA A 254 -0.12 -12.00 -43.27
CA ALA A 254 -0.13 -12.43 -44.67
C ALA A 254 -1.15 -13.54 -44.95
N GLU A 255 -1.30 -14.50 -44.05
CA GLU A 255 -2.27 -15.61 -44.13
C GLU A 255 -3.72 -15.09 -44.17
N VAL A 256 -4.06 -14.14 -43.29
CA VAL A 256 -5.41 -13.57 -43.22
C VAL A 256 -5.70 -12.65 -44.40
N GLY A 257 -4.74 -11.81 -44.79
CA GLY A 257 -4.86 -10.90 -45.92
C GLY A 257 -5.95 -9.84 -45.77
N GLN A 258 -6.26 -9.16 -46.88
CA GLN A 258 -7.23 -8.06 -46.89
C GLN A 258 -8.67 -8.57 -46.73
N GLY A 259 -9.41 -8.00 -45.78
CA GLY A 259 -10.83 -8.30 -45.56
C GLY A 259 -11.12 -9.59 -44.77
N GLY A 260 -10.08 -10.31 -44.34
CA GLY A 260 -10.19 -11.48 -43.46
C GLY A 260 -10.26 -11.12 -41.96
N HIS A 261 -10.23 -12.15 -41.11
CA HIS A 261 -10.13 -12.03 -39.66
C HIS A 261 -9.23 -13.11 -39.06
N PHE A 262 -8.70 -12.87 -37.85
CA PHE A 262 -7.69 -13.74 -37.23
C PHE A 262 -8.25 -14.90 -36.38
N PHE A 263 -9.55 -14.93 -36.06
CA PHE A 263 -10.10 -15.92 -35.12
C PHE A 263 -9.83 -17.39 -35.47
N GLY A 264 -9.79 -17.74 -36.76
CA GLY A 264 -9.68 -19.14 -37.20
C GLY A 264 -8.25 -19.62 -37.48
N ILE A 265 -7.25 -18.73 -37.51
CA ILE A 265 -5.89 -19.12 -37.91
C ILE A 265 -5.12 -19.73 -36.73
N GLN A 266 -4.16 -20.59 -37.05
CA GLN A 266 -3.40 -21.34 -36.03
C GLN A 266 -2.69 -20.41 -35.05
N HIS A 267 -2.15 -19.29 -35.53
CA HIS A 267 -1.48 -18.29 -34.66
C HIS A 267 -2.36 -17.82 -33.49
N THR A 268 -3.64 -17.60 -33.74
CA THR A 268 -4.61 -17.20 -32.70
C THR A 268 -5.02 -18.39 -31.84
N GLN A 269 -5.28 -19.55 -32.44
CA GLN A 269 -5.66 -20.76 -31.70
C GLN A 269 -4.59 -21.18 -30.68
N ASP A 270 -3.31 -21.09 -31.06
CA ASP A 270 -2.17 -21.41 -30.19
C ASP A 270 -2.03 -20.48 -28.98
N ARG A 271 -2.61 -19.28 -29.05
CA ARG A 271 -2.40 -18.19 -28.06
C ARG A 271 -3.67 -17.78 -27.33
N TYR A 272 -4.85 -18.16 -27.82
CA TYR A 272 -6.15 -17.62 -27.39
C TYR A 272 -6.34 -17.63 -25.86
N GLU A 273 -5.90 -18.70 -25.18
CA GLU A 273 -6.08 -18.86 -23.73
C GLU A 273 -5.16 -17.94 -22.90
N THR A 274 -4.05 -17.47 -23.46
CA THR A 274 -2.98 -16.80 -22.69
C THR A 274 -2.56 -15.44 -23.25
N ALA A 275 -3.04 -15.06 -24.44
CA ALA A 275 -2.63 -13.84 -25.14
C ALA A 275 -2.97 -12.55 -24.38
N PHE A 276 -4.07 -12.54 -23.64
CA PHE A 276 -4.61 -11.33 -23.04
C PHE A 276 -4.85 -11.46 -21.55
N TYR A 277 -4.87 -10.30 -20.90
CA TYR A 277 -5.31 -10.14 -19.53
C TYR A 277 -6.74 -10.65 -19.34
N SER A 278 -6.97 -11.40 -18.26
CA SER A 278 -8.31 -11.80 -17.82
C SER A 278 -8.66 -11.08 -16.52
N PRO A 279 -9.74 -10.28 -16.50
CA PRO A 279 -10.22 -9.66 -15.27
C PRO A 279 -10.77 -10.69 -14.29
N PHE A 280 -10.69 -10.42 -12.98
CA PHE A 280 -11.50 -11.17 -11.99
C PHE A 280 -12.77 -10.40 -11.59
N LEU A 281 -12.84 -9.10 -11.90
CA LEU A 281 -13.95 -8.24 -11.47
C LEU A 281 -14.66 -7.50 -12.62
N SER A 282 -13.93 -7.02 -13.63
CA SER A 282 -14.54 -6.34 -14.78
C SER A 282 -15.46 -7.27 -15.56
N ASP A 283 -16.58 -6.71 -16.02
CA ASP A 283 -17.54 -7.40 -16.89
C ASP A 283 -17.44 -6.81 -18.31
N TRP A 284 -17.03 -7.64 -19.27
CA TRP A 284 -16.89 -7.27 -20.68
C TRP A 284 -18.01 -7.87 -21.54
N SER A 285 -19.07 -8.38 -20.92
CA SER A 285 -20.23 -8.84 -21.67
C SER A 285 -20.90 -7.68 -22.42
N ASN A 286 -21.49 -7.99 -23.57
CA ASN A 286 -22.36 -7.05 -24.26
C ASN A 286 -23.59 -6.71 -23.41
N PHE A 287 -24.31 -5.65 -23.77
CA PHE A 287 -25.43 -5.13 -22.99
C PHE A 287 -26.52 -6.19 -22.77
N GLU A 288 -26.88 -6.96 -23.80
CA GLU A 288 -27.91 -7.98 -23.71
C GLU A 288 -27.55 -9.05 -22.68
N ASN A 289 -26.32 -9.57 -22.73
CA ASN A 289 -25.85 -10.57 -21.77
C ASN A 289 -25.73 -9.99 -20.36
N TRP A 290 -25.21 -8.77 -20.20
CA TRP A 290 -25.13 -8.10 -18.90
C TRP A 290 -26.52 -7.91 -18.28
N ARG A 291 -27.47 -7.43 -19.08
CA ARG A 291 -28.88 -7.24 -18.69
C ARG A 291 -29.53 -8.56 -18.28
N ASP A 292 -29.40 -9.58 -19.12
CA ASP A 292 -30.04 -10.88 -18.89
C ASP A 292 -29.41 -11.61 -17.68
N ARG A 293 -28.17 -11.26 -17.30
CA ARG A 293 -27.50 -11.70 -16.06
C ARG A 293 -27.80 -10.82 -14.84
N GLY A 294 -28.75 -9.89 -14.96
CA GLY A 294 -29.26 -9.11 -13.83
C GLY A 294 -28.63 -7.72 -13.65
N SER A 295 -27.92 -7.21 -14.66
CA SER A 295 -27.40 -5.84 -14.66
C SER A 295 -26.50 -5.49 -13.47
N VAL A 296 -25.74 -6.47 -12.97
CA VAL A 296 -24.98 -6.36 -11.73
C VAL A 296 -23.86 -5.34 -11.88
N LEU A 297 -23.76 -4.41 -10.94
CA LEU A 297 -22.73 -3.36 -10.91
C LEU A 297 -21.41 -3.87 -10.35
N THR A 298 -20.31 -3.17 -10.65
CA THR A 298 -18.96 -3.55 -10.20
C THR A 298 -18.86 -3.66 -8.68
N VAL A 299 -19.45 -2.72 -7.94
CA VAL A 299 -19.48 -2.75 -6.46
C VAL A 299 -20.22 -3.98 -5.90
N GLU A 300 -21.29 -4.42 -6.58
CA GLU A 300 -22.06 -5.60 -6.16
C GLU A 300 -21.29 -6.89 -6.45
N ARG A 301 -20.58 -6.94 -7.58
CA ARG A 301 -19.65 -8.05 -7.86
C ARG A 301 -18.53 -8.08 -6.82
N ALA A 302 -17.95 -6.93 -6.49
CA ALA A 302 -16.93 -6.80 -5.46
C ALA A 302 -17.43 -7.27 -4.09
N ASN A 303 -18.68 -6.95 -3.73
CA ASN A 303 -19.32 -7.41 -2.50
C ASN A 303 -19.40 -8.93 -2.40
N ARG A 304 -19.78 -9.59 -3.51
CA ARG A 304 -19.82 -11.05 -3.59
C ARG A 304 -18.41 -11.65 -3.48
N THR A 305 -17.44 -11.05 -4.16
CA THR A 305 -16.06 -11.54 -4.20
C THR A 305 -15.39 -11.50 -2.82
N TRP A 306 -15.47 -10.38 -2.07
CA TRP A 306 -14.81 -10.35 -0.76
C TRP A 306 -15.44 -11.33 0.23
N LYS A 307 -16.77 -11.51 0.20
CA LYS A 307 -17.46 -12.48 1.05
C LYS A 307 -16.99 -13.89 0.76
N LYS A 308 -16.94 -14.25 -0.53
CA LYS A 308 -16.41 -15.54 -0.97
C LYS A 308 -14.97 -15.75 -0.49
N ILE A 309 -14.10 -14.74 -0.62
CA ILE A 309 -12.71 -14.82 -0.15
C ILE A 309 -12.66 -15.12 1.36
N LEU A 310 -13.50 -14.47 2.17
CA LEU A 310 -13.54 -14.74 3.62
C LEU A 310 -14.10 -16.12 3.96
N GLU A 311 -15.11 -16.60 3.22
CA GLU A 311 -15.68 -17.94 3.39
C GLU A 311 -14.67 -19.05 3.05
N GLU A 312 -13.82 -18.82 2.05
CA GLU A 312 -12.82 -19.78 1.56
C GLU A 312 -11.42 -19.59 2.19
N PHE A 313 -11.25 -18.59 3.07
CA PHE A 313 -9.95 -18.26 3.62
C PHE A 313 -9.43 -19.33 4.59
N GLU A 314 -8.23 -19.81 4.34
CA GLU A 314 -7.44 -20.63 5.26
C GLU A 314 -6.18 -19.86 5.67
N ALA A 315 -5.97 -19.72 6.98
CA ALA A 315 -4.78 -19.08 7.52
C ALA A 315 -3.52 -19.89 7.16
N PRO A 316 -2.37 -19.22 6.93
CA PRO A 316 -1.12 -19.93 6.67
C PRO A 316 -0.73 -20.78 7.90
N PRO A 317 -0.07 -21.93 7.69
CA PRO A 317 0.35 -22.78 8.79
C PRO A 317 1.38 -22.07 9.67
N MET A 318 1.25 -22.25 10.99
CA MET A 318 2.18 -21.76 12.00
C MET A 318 2.53 -22.91 12.96
N ASP A 319 3.79 -22.98 13.39
CA ASP A 319 4.23 -23.97 14.38
C ASP A 319 3.39 -23.81 15.67
N PRO A 320 2.77 -24.88 16.20
CA PRO A 320 1.96 -24.81 17.42
C PRO A 320 2.70 -24.21 18.63
N ALA A 321 4.01 -24.47 18.79
CA ALA A 321 4.79 -23.94 19.90
C ALA A 321 5.02 -22.43 19.76
N ILE A 322 5.28 -21.95 18.54
CA ILE A 322 5.39 -20.50 18.25
C ILE A 322 4.04 -19.81 18.48
N ARG A 323 2.95 -20.45 18.05
CA ARG A 323 1.59 -19.95 18.25
C ARG A 323 1.26 -19.82 19.74
N GLU A 324 1.58 -20.83 20.53
CA GLU A 324 1.38 -20.83 21.99
C GLU A 324 2.21 -19.71 22.66
N GLU A 325 3.49 -19.58 22.33
CA GLU A 325 4.36 -18.51 22.86
C GLU A 325 3.82 -17.11 22.52
N LEU A 326 3.34 -16.90 21.29
CA LEU A 326 2.76 -15.63 20.85
C LEU A 326 1.46 -15.31 21.61
N ASP A 327 0.57 -16.30 21.74
CA ASP A 327 -0.69 -16.18 22.48
C ASP A 327 -0.42 -15.84 23.95
N GLU A 328 0.52 -16.53 24.59
CA GLU A 328 0.94 -16.27 25.97
C GLU A 328 1.53 -14.88 26.16
N PHE A 329 2.38 -14.43 25.23
CA PHE A 329 2.95 -13.09 25.25
C PHE A 329 1.84 -12.02 25.21
N VAL A 330 0.90 -12.15 24.28
CA VAL A 330 -0.22 -11.22 24.11
C VAL A 330 -1.09 -11.18 25.37
N GLU A 331 -1.50 -12.32 25.89
CA GLU A 331 -2.35 -12.39 27.08
C GLU A 331 -1.64 -11.89 28.34
N ARG A 332 -0.33 -12.12 28.47
CA ARG A 332 0.48 -11.51 29.54
C ARG A 332 0.49 -9.99 29.41
N ARG A 333 0.79 -9.43 28.23
CA ARG A 333 0.84 -7.98 28.02
C ARG A 333 -0.52 -7.30 28.23
N LYS A 334 -1.63 -7.96 27.85
CA LYS A 334 -2.98 -7.49 28.17
C LYS A 334 -3.23 -7.43 29.68
N ARG A 335 -2.86 -8.47 30.45
CA ARG A 335 -2.98 -8.49 31.92
C ARG A 335 -2.13 -7.42 32.61
N GLU A 336 -0.99 -7.08 32.03
CA GLU A 336 -0.12 -5.98 32.50
C GLU A 336 -0.63 -4.58 32.12
N GLY A 337 -1.77 -4.47 31.42
CA GLY A 337 -2.40 -3.20 31.03
C GLY A 337 -2.01 -2.69 29.65
N GLY A 338 -1.16 -3.40 28.91
CA GLY A 338 -0.71 -3.02 27.58
C GLY A 338 0.20 -1.80 27.56
N ALA A 339 -0.05 -0.87 26.63
CA ALA A 339 0.67 0.39 26.47
C ALA A 339 -0.08 1.55 27.14
N PRO A 340 0.61 2.53 27.77
CA PRO A 340 -0.03 3.72 28.32
C PRO A 340 -0.88 4.50 27.30
N THR A 341 -1.97 5.11 27.78
CA THR A 341 -2.91 5.88 26.96
C THR A 341 -3.36 7.15 27.66
N ASP A 342 -3.54 8.21 26.88
CA ASP A 342 -4.09 9.49 27.35
C ASP A 342 -5.64 9.49 27.43
N PHE A 343 -6.26 8.32 27.27
CA PHE A 343 -7.72 8.11 27.27
C PHE A 343 -8.21 7.51 28.58
#